data_AF-A0A168PC02-F1
#
_entry.id   AF-A0A168PC02-F1
#
_cell.length_a   1.000
_cell.length_b   1.000
_cell.length_c   1.000
_cell.angle_alpha   90.00
_cell.angle_beta   90.00
_cell.angle_gamma   90.00
#
_symmetry.space_group_name_H-M   'P 1'
#
loop_
_entity.id
_entity.type
_entity.pdbx_description
1 polymer ?
#
loop_
_entity_poly.entity_id
_entity_poly.type
_entity_poly.pdbx_seq_one_letter_code
_entity_poly.pdbx_strand_id
1 'polypeptide(L)'
;MAVFDRYDSYYDRAMEAYCSNKKIDPKDINDEHNKIIAERACVHIGFYLTWIINNNLEGDIHKEHDGENLEKVRKEEMTGVDFFLTCCDGKLWSDDFNDEGLAFTEYYYTSEQFMKDYVDFVLNELYDIPCEFDFVWKDYKKFKVILDKRYKAFCKNEKF
;
A
#
# COMPACT_ATOMS: atom_id res chain seq x y z
N MET A 1 -5.38 18.48 -5.82
CA MET A 1 -5.22 17.11 -5.31
C MET A 1 -3.83 16.61 -5.70
N ALA A 2 -3.00 16.28 -4.72
CA ALA A 2 -1.68 15.70 -4.96
C ALA A 2 -1.78 14.18 -5.09
N VAL A 3 -0.88 13.56 -5.87
CA VAL A 3 -0.71 12.10 -5.94
C VAL A 3 0.56 11.75 -5.19
N PHE A 4 0.46 10.86 -4.20
CA PHE A 4 1.60 10.35 -3.46
C PHE A 4 2.18 9.09 -4.08
N ASP A 5 1.32 8.23 -4.60
CA ASP A 5 1.73 6.96 -5.20
C ASP A 5 0.72 6.42 -6.21
N ARG A 6 1.12 5.44 -7.03
CA ARG A 6 0.27 4.86 -8.09
C ARG A 6 0.74 3.51 -8.58
N TYR A 7 -0.20 2.62 -8.91
CA TYR A 7 0.15 1.24 -9.29
C TYR A 7 1.02 1.15 -10.55
N ASP A 8 0.79 2.04 -11.53
CA ASP A 8 1.48 2.04 -12.81
C ASP A 8 2.98 2.39 -12.67
N SER A 9 3.39 2.99 -11.55
CA SER A 9 4.80 3.23 -11.25
C SER A 9 5.58 1.95 -10.93
N TYR A 10 4.91 0.84 -10.60
CA TYR A 10 5.55 -0.43 -10.23
C TYR A 10 5.08 -1.63 -11.06
N TYR A 11 4.11 -1.43 -11.95
CA TYR A 11 3.54 -2.50 -12.76
C TYR A 11 4.61 -3.22 -13.59
N ASP A 12 5.49 -2.50 -14.30
CA ASP A 12 6.53 -3.11 -15.13
C ASP A 12 7.47 -4.00 -14.31
N ARG A 13 7.86 -3.55 -13.10
CA ARG A 13 8.69 -4.34 -12.18
C ARG A 13 7.98 -5.60 -11.72
N ALA A 14 6.71 -5.49 -11.32
CA ALA A 14 5.91 -6.64 -10.91
C ALA A 14 5.69 -7.63 -12.07
N MET A 15 5.49 -7.11 -13.29
CA MET A 15 5.31 -7.88 -14.51
C MET A 15 6.58 -8.67 -14.85
N GLU A 16 7.74 -8.01 -14.88
CA GLU A 16 9.04 -8.63 -15.14
C GLU A 16 9.32 -9.77 -14.15
N ALA A 17 9.10 -9.52 -12.86
CA ALA A 17 9.28 -10.53 -11.83
C ALA A 17 8.29 -11.70 -12.00
N TYR A 18 7.01 -11.41 -12.24
CA TYR A 18 5.99 -12.45 -12.44
C TYR A 18 6.31 -13.32 -13.66
N CYS A 19 6.62 -12.70 -14.80
CA CYS A 19 7.00 -13.39 -16.04
C CYS A 19 8.24 -14.27 -15.84
N SER A 20 9.29 -13.74 -15.20
CA SER A 20 10.51 -14.48 -14.89
C SER A 20 10.22 -15.71 -14.01
N ASN A 21 9.51 -15.50 -12.90
CA ASN A 21 9.20 -16.55 -11.93
C ASN A 21 8.28 -17.63 -12.48
N LYS A 22 7.29 -17.26 -13.31
CA LYS A 22 6.33 -18.19 -13.92
C LYS A 22 6.77 -18.74 -15.28
N LYS A 23 7.88 -18.24 -15.83
CA LYS A 23 8.38 -18.55 -17.19
C LYS A 23 7.32 -18.26 -18.27
N ILE A 24 6.66 -17.11 -18.14
CA ILE A 24 5.65 -16.61 -19.07
C ILE A 24 6.27 -15.49 -19.91
N ASP A 25 6.12 -15.55 -21.23
CA ASP A 25 6.49 -14.43 -22.11
C ASP A 25 5.54 -13.25 -21.85
N PRO A 26 6.01 -12.00 -21.70
CA PRO A 26 5.14 -10.85 -21.46
C PRO A 26 3.98 -10.69 -22.46
N LYS A 27 4.13 -11.19 -23.70
CA LYS A 27 3.05 -11.18 -24.70
C LYS A 27 1.89 -12.15 -24.41
N ASP A 28 2.14 -13.14 -23.55
CA ASP A 28 1.20 -14.21 -23.18
C ASP A 28 0.49 -13.90 -21.83
N ILE A 29 0.66 -12.69 -21.31
CA ILE A 29 -0.08 -12.19 -20.14
C ILE A 29 -1.57 -12.07 -20.51
N ASN A 30 -2.42 -12.66 -19.67
CA ASN A 30 -3.88 -12.56 -19.77
C ASN A 30 -4.44 -11.75 -18.59
N ASP A 31 -5.76 -11.60 -18.52
CA ASP A 31 -6.42 -10.80 -17.48
C ASP A 31 -6.19 -11.31 -16.06
N GLU A 32 -6.06 -12.64 -15.87
CA GLU A 32 -5.77 -13.23 -14.56
C GLU A 32 -4.34 -12.92 -14.11
N HIS A 33 -3.37 -13.03 -15.03
CA HIS A 33 -1.98 -12.63 -14.77
C HIS A 33 -1.90 -11.13 -14.48
N ASN A 34 -2.59 -10.30 -15.26
CA ASN A 34 -2.64 -8.86 -15.07
C ASN A 34 -3.15 -8.47 -13.69
N LYS A 35 -4.20 -9.15 -13.22
CA LYS A 35 -4.74 -8.92 -11.88
C LYS A 35 -3.69 -9.18 -10.79
N ILE A 36 -3.01 -10.33 -10.84
CA ILE A 36 -1.98 -10.69 -9.86
C ILE A 36 -0.81 -9.69 -9.92
N ILE A 37 -0.37 -9.33 -11.12
CA ILE A 37 0.72 -8.37 -11.33
C ILE A 37 0.35 -6.99 -10.74
N ALA A 38 -0.86 -6.52 -11.00
CA ALA A 38 -1.35 -5.24 -10.46
C ALA A 38 -1.44 -5.28 -8.93
N GLU A 39 -1.96 -6.36 -8.35
CA GLU A 39 -2.02 -6.53 -6.89
C GLU A 39 -0.62 -6.49 -6.26
N ARG A 40 0.35 -7.21 -6.84
CA ARG A 40 1.76 -7.22 -6.39
C ARG A 40 2.45 -5.87 -6.52
N ALA A 41 2.14 -5.13 -7.57
CA ALA A 41 2.63 -3.76 -7.76
C ALA A 41 2.18 -2.83 -6.62
N CYS A 42 1.07 -3.14 -5.95
CA CYS A 42 0.44 -2.27 -4.95
C CYS A 42 0.70 -2.65 -3.49
N VAL A 43 1.45 -3.73 -3.19
CA VAL A 43 1.49 -4.26 -1.81
C VAL A 43 1.95 -3.24 -0.76
N HIS A 44 2.94 -2.39 -1.08
CA HIS A 44 3.36 -1.31 -0.18
C HIS A 44 2.22 -0.30 0.08
N ILE A 45 1.53 0.13 -0.97
CA ILE A 45 0.37 1.03 -0.87
C ILE A 45 -0.74 0.35 -0.06
N GLY A 46 -1.01 -0.92 -0.31
CA GLY A 46 -2.02 -1.70 0.40
C GLY A 46 -1.72 -1.85 1.88
N PHE A 47 -0.47 -2.11 2.27
CA PHE A 47 -0.06 -2.09 3.68
C PHE A 47 -0.28 -0.72 4.31
N TYR A 48 0.07 0.36 3.61
CA TYR A 48 -0.11 1.72 4.12
C TYR A 48 -1.59 2.08 4.29
N LEU A 49 -2.43 1.85 3.27
CA LEU A 49 -3.86 2.15 3.34
C LEU A 49 -4.61 1.32 4.37
N THR A 50 -4.24 0.05 4.54
CA THR A 50 -4.80 -0.79 5.61
C THR A 50 -4.50 -0.19 6.98
N TRP A 51 -3.29 0.35 7.17
CA TRP A 51 -2.92 1.03 8.40
C TRP A 51 -3.71 2.33 8.59
N ILE A 52 -3.87 3.14 7.54
CA ILE A 52 -4.64 4.39 7.57
C ILE A 52 -6.09 4.12 8.00
N ILE A 53 -6.75 3.15 7.36
CA ILE A 53 -8.15 2.78 7.65
C ILE A 53 -8.32 2.25 9.07
N ASN A 54 -7.37 1.43 9.54
CA ASN A 54 -7.41 0.86 10.89
C ASN A 54 -7.15 1.90 12.00
N ASN A 55 -6.58 3.06 11.66
CA ASN A 55 -6.35 4.16 12.58
C ASN A 55 -7.35 5.31 12.41
N ASN A 56 -8.40 5.13 11.59
CA ASN A 56 -9.41 6.15 11.29
C ASN A 56 -8.83 7.43 10.66
N LEU A 57 -7.77 7.26 9.85
CA LEU A 57 -7.06 8.35 9.18
C LEU A 57 -7.51 8.55 7.73
N GLU A 58 -8.50 7.79 7.27
CA GLU A 58 -9.06 7.92 5.94
C GLU A 58 -9.84 9.22 5.75
N GLY A 59 -9.84 9.71 4.51
CA GLY A 59 -10.56 10.91 4.09
C GLY A 59 -12.07 10.73 4.08
N ASP A 60 -12.78 11.85 4.11
CA ASP A 60 -14.25 11.85 4.18
C ASP A 60 -14.89 11.26 2.92
N ILE A 61 -14.21 11.34 1.77
CA ILE A 61 -14.66 10.71 0.51
C ILE A 61 -14.94 9.21 0.70
N HIS A 62 -14.07 8.49 1.40
CA HIS A 62 -14.25 7.06 1.67
C HIS A 62 -15.32 6.79 2.72
N LYS A 63 -15.52 7.70 3.68
CA LYS A 63 -16.60 7.56 4.67
C LYS A 63 -17.97 7.73 4.01
N GLU A 64 -18.08 8.63 3.04
CA GLU A 64 -19.31 8.91 2.31
C GLU A 64 -19.62 7.84 1.26
N HIS A 65 -18.61 7.30 0.57
CA HIS A 65 -18.81 6.43 -0.59
C HIS A 65 -18.41 4.97 -0.39
N ASP A 66 -17.48 4.67 0.53
CA ASP A 66 -16.83 3.36 0.66
C ASP A 66 -16.99 2.73 2.05
N GLY A 67 -17.96 3.18 2.85
CA GLY A 67 -18.14 2.75 4.25
C GLY A 67 -18.20 1.23 4.44
N GLU A 68 -18.84 0.47 3.54
CA GLU A 68 -18.85 -0.99 3.61
C GLU A 68 -17.45 -1.59 3.39
N ASN A 69 -16.69 -1.05 2.44
CA ASN A 69 -15.34 -1.53 2.13
C ASN A 69 -14.35 -1.15 3.24
N LEU A 70 -14.50 0.02 3.86
CA LEU A 70 -13.74 0.38 5.07
C LEU A 70 -13.95 -0.65 6.18
N GLU A 71 -15.20 -1.04 6.45
CA GLU A 71 -15.50 -2.05 7.47
C GLU A 71 -14.95 -3.42 7.12
N LYS A 72 -14.95 -3.81 5.83
CA LYS A 72 -14.32 -5.07 5.39
C LYS A 72 -12.81 -5.04 5.62
N VAL A 73 -12.13 -3.93 5.36
CA VAL A 73 -10.69 -3.79 5.65
C VAL A 73 -10.43 -3.92 7.15
N ARG A 74 -11.22 -3.25 7.99
CA ARG A 74 -11.10 -3.32 9.46
C ARG A 74 -11.32 -4.73 10.01
N LYS A 75 -12.16 -5.54 9.35
CA LYS A 75 -12.44 -6.94 9.71
C LYS A 75 -11.49 -7.95 9.08
N GLU A 76 -10.48 -7.49 8.33
CA GLU A 76 -9.56 -8.33 7.55
C GLU A 76 -10.26 -9.15 6.43
N GLU A 77 -11.44 -8.72 5.98
CA GLU A 77 -12.26 -9.33 4.92
C GLU A 77 -11.94 -8.77 3.52
N MET A 78 -11.30 -7.60 3.45
CA MET A 78 -10.80 -6.96 2.22
C MET A 78 -9.39 -6.45 2.49
N THR A 79 -8.44 -6.66 1.57
CA THR A 79 -7.08 -6.14 1.75
C THR A 79 -7.02 -4.65 1.41
N GLY A 80 -6.01 -3.94 1.91
CA GLY A 80 -5.77 -2.57 1.45
C GLY A 80 -5.40 -2.47 -0.03
N VAL A 81 -4.88 -3.55 -0.64
CA VAL A 81 -4.65 -3.60 -2.10
C VAL A 81 -5.98 -3.62 -2.84
N ASP A 82 -6.92 -4.45 -2.41
CA ASP A 82 -8.27 -4.50 -3.00
C ASP A 82 -8.99 -3.16 -2.83
N PHE A 83 -8.90 -2.55 -1.63
CA PHE A 83 -9.47 -1.24 -1.37
C PHE A 83 -8.85 -0.19 -2.31
N PHE A 84 -7.52 -0.16 -2.45
CA PHE A 84 -6.82 0.77 -3.32
C PHE A 84 -7.23 0.66 -4.79
N LEU A 85 -7.32 -0.57 -5.32
CA LEU A 85 -7.68 -0.80 -6.71
C LEU A 85 -9.17 -0.55 -6.98
N THR A 86 -10.03 -0.67 -5.96
CA THR A 86 -11.49 -0.54 -6.10
C THR A 86 -12.00 0.86 -5.78
N CYS A 87 -11.45 1.51 -4.76
CA CYS A 87 -11.96 2.76 -4.17
C CYS A 87 -11.06 3.97 -4.46
N CYS A 88 -9.80 3.78 -4.89
CA CYS A 88 -8.85 4.87 -5.11
C CYS A 88 -8.38 5.00 -6.58
N ASP A 89 -9.04 4.32 -7.52
CA ASP A 89 -8.67 4.32 -8.96
C ASP A 89 -7.19 3.97 -9.23
N GLY A 90 -6.57 3.17 -8.35
CA GLY A 90 -5.16 2.77 -8.45
C GLY A 90 -4.16 3.91 -8.22
N LYS A 91 -4.57 5.00 -7.57
CA LYS A 91 -3.73 6.15 -7.21
C LYS A 91 -3.99 6.59 -5.78
N LEU A 92 -2.93 6.94 -5.06
CA LEU A 92 -3.00 7.38 -3.66
C LEU A 92 -3.05 8.90 -3.65
N TRP A 93 -4.24 9.45 -3.44
CA TRP A 93 -4.53 10.86 -3.51
C TRP A 93 -4.46 11.54 -2.14
N SER A 94 -4.31 12.86 -2.13
CA SER A 94 -4.45 13.65 -0.90
C SER A 94 -5.81 13.47 -0.22
N ASP A 95 -6.86 13.22 -0.99
CA ASP A 95 -8.24 13.16 -0.51
C ASP A 95 -8.57 11.78 0.09
N ASP A 96 -7.70 10.78 -0.08
CA ASP A 96 -7.84 9.46 0.56
C ASP A 96 -7.58 9.54 2.08
N PHE A 97 -7.14 10.70 2.59
CA PHE A 97 -6.78 10.94 3.99
C PHE A 97 -7.60 12.09 4.60
N ASN A 98 -7.81 12.03 5.91
CA ASN A 98 -8.24 13.20 6.68
C ASN A 98 -7.04 14.13 6.96
N ASP A 99 -7.26 15.28 7.60
CA ASP A 99 -6.19 16.26 7.88
C ASP A 99 -4.97 15.67 8.61
N GLU A 100 -5.19 14.79 9.60
CA GLU A 100 -4.13 14.17 10.41
C GLU A 100 -3.36 13.11 9.60
N GLY A 101 -4.10 12.26 8.87
CA GLY A 101 -3.54 11.27 7.97
C GLY A 101 -2.74 11.91 6.83
N LEU A 102 -3.27 13.00 6.25
CA LEU A 102 -2.62 13.75 5.18
C LEU A 102 -1.29 14.34 5.66
N ALA A 103 -1.28 15.00 6.82
CA ALA A 103 -0.07 15.59 7.38
C ALA A 103 1.02 14.53 7.63
N PHE A 104 0.65 13.35 8.13
CA PHE A 104 1.59 12.24 8.29
C PHE A 104 2.08 11.70 6.93
N THR A 105 1.17 11.49 5.98
CA THR A 105 1.52 11.01 4.63
C THR A 105 2.47 11.98 3.94
N GLU A 106 2.19 13.29 3.96
CA GLU A 106 3.08 14.31 3.40
C GLU A 106 4.48 14.25 4.02
N TYR A 107 4.57 14.12 5.33
CA TYR A 107 5.86 13.99 6.02
C TYR A 107 6.61 12.71 5.66
N TYR A 108 5.91 11.57 5.63
CA TYR A 108 6.52 10.26 5.53
C TYR A 108 6.83 9.81 4.09
N TYR A 109 5.97 10.17 3.14
CA TYR A 109 6.20 9.93 1.70
C TYR A 109 7.20 10.92 1.11
N THR A 110 7.07 12.23 1.39
CA THR A 110 7.95 13.25 0.78
C THR A 110 9.40 13.14 1.24
N SER A 111 9.64 12.56 2.43
CA SER A 111 11.00 12.27 2.92
C SER A 111 11.62 11.00 2.30
N GLU A 112 10.88 10.28 1.46
CA GLU A 112 11.19 8.93 0.94
C GLU A 112 11.38 7.86 2.02
N GLN A 113 11.12 8.19 3.29
CA GLN A 113 11.39 7.27 4.40
C GLN A 113 10.42 6.08 4.36
N PHE A 114 9.18 6.28 3.89
CA PHE A 114 8.23 5.19 3.69
C PHE A 114 8.79 4.07 2.80
N MET A 115 9.29 4.42 1.61
CA MET A 115 9.83 3.42 0.69
C MET A 115 11.12 2.78 1.21
N LYS A 116 11.97 3.54 1.91
CA LYS A 116 13.18 2.98 2.56
C LYS A 116 12.80 1.93 3.62
N ASP A 117 11.84 2.24 4.48
CA ASP A 117 11.36 1.32 5.51
C ASP A 117 10.67 0.09 4.92
N TYR A 118 9.86 0.27 3.87
CA TYR A 118 9.21 -0.84 3.18
C TYR A 118 10.25 -1.77 2.54
N VAL A 119 11.22 -1.23 1.80
CA VAL A 119 12.26 -2.02 1.16
C VAL A 119 13.13 -2.75 2.20
N ASP A 120 13.52 -2.07 3.27
CA ASP A 120 14.29 -2.67 4.37
C ASP A 120 13.51 -3.82 5.03
N PHE A 121 12.22 -3.60 5.33
CA PHE A 121 11.33 -4.62 5.86
C PHE A 121 11.23 -5.84 4.93
N VAL A 122 11.02 -5.63 3.64
CA VAL A 122 10.89 -6.74 2.68
C VAL A 122 12.19 -7.55 2.59
N LEU A 123 13.33 -6.87 2.47
CA LEU A 123 14.62 -7.56 2.29
C LEU A 123 15.11 -8.25 3.57
N ASN A 124 14.92 -7.62 4.74
CA ASN A 124 15.55 -8.07 5.99
C ASN A 124 14.60 -8.81 6.95
N GLU A 125 13.29 -8.53 6.91
CA GLU A 125 12.31 -9.18 7.78
C GLU A 125 11.49 -10.25 7.05
N LEU A 126 11.19 -10.04 5.77
CA LEU A 126 10.48 -11.05 4.95
C LEU A 126 11.43 -11.96 4.19
N TYR A 127 12.67 -11.52 3.94
CA TYR A 127 13.63 -12.20 3.05
C TYR A 127 13.05 -12.44 1.65
N ASP A 128 12.33 -11.42 1.14
CA ASP A 128 11.66 -11.45 -0.16
C ASP A 128 12.09 -10.23 -1.01
N ILE A 129 11.50 -10.05 -2.20
CA ILE A 129 11.81 -8.96 -3.12
C ILE A 129 10.54 -8.11 -3.36
N PRO A 130 10.64 -6.77 -3.30
CA PRO A 130 9.50 -5.90 -3.61
C PRO A 130 8.89 -6.22 -4.98
N CYS A 131 7.55 -6.27 -5.02
CA CYS A 131 6.72 -6.65 -6.18
C CYS A 131 6.68 -8.14 -6.54
N GLU A 132 7.28 -9.04 -5.75
CA GLU A 132 7.29 -10.48 -6.05
C GLU A 132 6.31 -11.33 -5.21
N PHE A 133 5.71 -10.72 -4.20
CA PHE A 133 4.84 -11.39 -3.23
C PHE A 133 3.47 -10.71 -3.14
N ASP A 134 2.47 -11.49 -2.71
CA ASP A 134 1.09 -11.04 -2.55
C ASP A 134 0.87 -10.42 -1.15
N PHE A 135 -0.19 -9.64 -0.98
CA PHE A 135 -0.55 -9.12 0.34
C PHE A 135 -0.90 -10.27 1.30
N VAL A 136 -0.25 -10.30 2.46
CA VAL A 136 -0.54 -11.26 3.53
C VAL A 136 -0.72 -10.53 4.86
N TRP A 137 -1.84 -10.74 5.54
CA TRP A 137 -2.17 -10.11 6.83
C TRP A 137 -1.09 -10.29 7.90
N LYS A 138 -0.42 -11.44 7.92
CA LYS A 138 0.69 -11.70 8.84
C LYS A 138 1.86 -10.74 8.63
N ASP A 139 2.19 -10.43 7.38
CA ASP A 139 3.31 -9.54 7.06
C ASP A 139 2.90 -8.08 7.23
N TYR A 140 1.66 -7.72 6.87
CA TYR A 140 1.08 -6.43 7.26
C TYR A 140 1.18 -6.20 8.77
N LYS A 141 0.83 -7.18 9.60
CA LYS A 141 0.91 -7.06 11.07
C LYS A 141 2.33 -6.79 11.59
N LYS A 142 3.37 -7.26 10.90
CA LYS A 142 4.76 -6.91 11.20
C LYS A 142 5.08 -5.48 10.75
N PHE A 143 4.73 -5.14 9.52
CA PHE A 143 5.01 -3.80 8.97
C PHE A 143 4.26 -2.69 9.71
N LYS A 144 3.05 -2.98 10.21
CA LYS A 144 2.27 -2.12 11.10
C LYS A 144 3.08 -1.62 12.29
N VAL A 145 3.97 -2.43 12.86
CA VAL A 145 4.82 -2.01 13.99
C VAL A 145 5.75 -0.86 13.60
N ILE A 146 6.26 -0.89 12.36
CA ILE A 146 7.09 0.18 11.80
C ILE A 146 6.24 1.44 11.58
N LEU A 147 5.06 1.30 10.97
CA LEU A 147 4.12 2.42 10.77
C LEU A 147 3.70 3.07 12.09
N ASP A 148 3.32 2.27 13.10
CA ASP A 148 2.97 2.76 14.44
C ASP A 148 4.13 3.56 15.06
N LYS A 149 5.37 3.08 14.92
CA LYS A 149 6.57 3.78 15.43
C LYS A 149 6.79 5.10 14.70
N ARG A 150 6.66 5.11 13.36
CA ARG A 150 6.84 6.31 12.54
C ARG A 150 5.78 7.35 12.85
N TYR A 151 4.53 6.93 12.95
CA TYR A 151 3.43 7.81 13.32
C TYR A 151 3.61 8.40 14.72
N LYS A 152 3.97 7.58 15.70
CA LYS A 152 4.21 8.06 17.07
C LYS A 152 5.34 9.09 17.17
N ALA A 153 6.41 8.93 16.40
CA ALA A 153 7.50 9.90 16.33
C ALA A 153 7.06 11.20 15.65
N PHE A 154 6.27 11.10 14.56
CA PHE A 154 5.64 12.25 13.91
C PHE A 154 4.77 13.05 14.88
N CYS A 155 3.88 12.40 15.65
CA CYS A 155 3.04 13.07 16.66
C CYS A 155 3.84 13.78 17.76
N LYS A 156 5.09 13.36 18.01
CA LYS A 156 6.00 13.98 18.98
C LYS A 156 6.89 15.07 18.39
N ASN A 157 6.78 15.36 17.08
CA ASN A 157 7.68 16.21 16.32
C ASN A 157 9.15 15.74 16.35
N GLU A 158 9.38 14.44 16.51
CA GLU A 158 10.71 13.84 16.43
C GLU A 158 11.04 13.61 14.94
N LYS A 159 12.06 14.30 14.41
CA LYS A 159 12.56 14.02 13.05
C LYS A 159 13.22 12.65 13.01
N PHE A 160 13.02 11.91 11.92
CA PHE A 160 13.64 10.61 11.68
C PHE A 160 15.14 10.70 11.43
#